data_AF-A0A5B1QZP0-F1
#
_entry.id   AF-A0A5B1QZP0-F1
#
_cell.length_a   1.000
_cell.length_b   1.000
_cell.length_c   1.000
_cell.angle_alpha   90.00
_cell.angle_beta   90.00
_cell.angle_gamma   90.00
#
_symmetry.space_group_name_H-M   'P 1'
#
loop_
_entity.id
_entity.type
_entity.pdbx_description
1 polymer ?
#
loop_
_entity_poly.entity_id
_entity_poly.type
_entity_poly.pdbx_seq_one_letter_code
_entity_poly.pdbx_strand_id
1 'polypeptide(L)'
;WTNFTATLDMGWMDEVLEVFQYYTERTTGSHIEVKKSSITWHYRSSDPESGQSQCRQCQDLLENNVAHKRPIEVLVGKKNLEVRPIAVNKGEIVKRILYEHPDAEFVFCAGDDKTDEDMF
;
A
#
# COMPACT_ATOMS: atom_id res chain seq x y z
N TRP A 1 9.62 -19.22 6.39
CA TRP A 1 9.16 -18.04 5.64
C TRP A 1 8.06 -18.50 4.69
N THR A 2 6.85 -17.97 4.84
CA THR A 2 5.69 -18.31 3.99
C THR A 2 5.42 -17.14 3.04
N ASN A 3 5.34 -17.40 1.74
CA ASN A 3 5.05 -16.36 0.74
C ASN A 3 3.55 -16.30 0.45
N PHE A 4 2.88 -15.29 0.96
CA PHE A 4 1.43 -15.11 0.82
C PHE A 4 1.01 -14.50 -0.53
N THR A 5 1.97 -14.01 -1.32
CA THR A 5 1.67 -13.46 -2.65
C THR A 5 1.95 -14.43 -3.79
N ALA A 6 2.43 -15.64 -3.50
CA ALA A 6 2.81 -16.62 -4.52
C ALA A 6 1.65 -17.03 -5.45
N THR A 7 0.41 -16.93 -4.99
CA THR A 7 -0.80 -17.26 -5.76
C THR A 7 -1.57 -16.04 -6.24
N LEU A 8 -1.11 -14.83 -5.91
CA LEU A 8 -1.78 -13.59 -6.32
C LEU A 8 -1.27 -13.17 -7.70
N ASP A 9 -2.18 -12.70 -8.55
CA ASP A 9 -1.79 -12.01 -9.78
C ASP A 9 -1.15 -10.67 -9.42
N MET A 10 0.12 -10.52 -9.75
CA MET A 10 0.93 -9.33 -9.48
C MET A 10 1.09 -8.43 -10.71
N GLY A 11 0.42 -8.73 -11.83
CA GLY A 11 0.49 -7.92 -13.05
C GLY A 11 0.00 -6.48 -12.89
N TRP A 12 -0.73 -6.18 -11.81
CA TRP A 12 -1.09 -4.82 -11.43
C TRP A 12 0.12 -3.96 -11.04
N MET A 13 1.22 -4.55 -10.57
CA MET A 13 2.37 -3.80 -10.10
C MET A 13 3.03 -3.00 -11.22
N ASP A 14 3.07 -3.55 -12.44
CA ASP A 14 3.64 -2.88 -13.60
C ASP A 14 2.76 -1.67 -14.01
N GLU A 15 1.43 -1.83 -14.03
CA GLU A 15 0.49 -0.73 -14.31
C GLU A 15 0.61 0.41 -13.28
N VAL A 16 0.72 0.07 -11.99
CA VAL A 16 0.88 1.07 -10.93
C VAL A 16 2.26 1.71 -11.00
N LEU A 17 3.30 0.96 -11.34
CA LEU A 17 4.65 1.47 -11.51
C LEU A 17 4.71 2.52 -12.62
N GLU A 18 4.06 2.29 -13.76
CA GLU A 18 3.96 3.28 -14.84
C GLU A 18 3.29 4.58 -14.37
N VAL A 19 2.18 4.47 -13.63
CA VAL A 19 1.50 5.62 -13.04
C VAL A 19 2.42 6.38 -12.08
N PHE A 20 3.09 5.67 -11.16
CA PHE A 20 4.00 6.29 -10.21
C PHE A 20 5.22 6.92 -10.87
N GLN A 21 5.74 6.34 -11.96
CA GLN A 21 6.82 6.94 -12.76
C GLN A 21 6.39 8.29 -13.34
N TYR A 22 5.19 8.34 -13.94
CA TYR A 22 4.62 9.59 -14.47
C TYR A 22 4.54 10.70 -13.41
N TYR A 23 4.10 10.38 -12.19
CA TYR A 23 4.03 11.37 -11.10
C TYR A 23 5.41 11.70 -10.50
N THR A 24 6.35 10.76 -10.52
CA THR A 24 7.72 10.97 -10.03
C THR A 24 8.48 11.95 -10.91
N GLU A 25 8.39 11.82 -12.23
CA GLU A 25 9.03 12.73 -13.19
C GLU A 25 8.55 14.19 -13.05
N ARG A 26 7.32 14.38 -12.56
CA ARG A 26 6.66 15.68 -12.44
C ARG A 26 6.71 16.28 -11.04
N THR A 27 7.25 15.55 -10.06
CA THR A 27 7.23 15.94 -8.65
C THR A 27 8.63 15.83 -8.06
N THR A 28 9.39 16.93 -8.15
CA THR A 28 10.76 17.00 -7.62
C THR A 28 10.82 16.55 -6.16
N GLY A 29 11.80 15.71 -5.82
CA GLY A 29 11.98 15.17 -4.47
C GLY A 29 11.11 13.95 -4.14
N SER A 30 10.18 13.57 -5.02
CA SER A 30 9.44 12.32 -4.86
C SER A 30 10.25 11.11 -5.35
N HIS A 31 9.90 9.92 -4.89
CA HIS A 31 10.51 8.67 -5.34
C HIS A 31 9.58 7.47 -5.16
N ILE A 32 9.91 6.36 -5.83
CA ILE A 32 9.15 5.11 -5.81
C ILE A 32 9.92 4.09 -4.98
N GLU A 33 9.21 3.38 -4.12
CA GLU A 33 9.67 2.21 -3.39
C GLU A 33 8.89 0.99 -3.86
N VAL A 34 9.57 0.04 -4.51
CA VAL A 34 8.97 -1.22 -4.95
C VAL A 34 9.28 -2.31 -3.92
N LYS A 35 8.24 -2.86 -3.30
CA LYS A 35 8.34 -4.01 -2.37
C LYS A 35 7.88 -5.28 -3.09
N LYS A 36 7.95 -6.43 -2.42
CA LYS A 36 7.53 -7.72 -2.99
C LYS A 36 6.02 -7.81 -3.27
N SER A 37 5.21 -7.12 -2.48
CA SER A 37 3.75 -7.23 -2.46
C SER A 37 3.03 -5.90 -2.42
N SER A 38 3.77 -4.80 -2.51
CA SER A 38 3.22 -3.45 -2.57
C SER A 38 4.19 -2.53 -3.29
N ILE A 39 3.68 -1.39 -3.72
CA ILE A 39 4.49 -0.31 -4.28
C ILE A 39 4.05 0.99 -3.62
N THR A 40 5.00 1.83 -3.25
CA THR A 40 4.75 3.06 -2.51
C THR A 40 5.40 4.23 -3.24
N TRP A 41 4.63 5.29 -3.47
CA TRP A 41 5.15 6.57 -3.95
C TRP A 41 5.27 7.56 -2.79
N HIS A 42 6.47 8.07 -2.56
CA HIS A 42 6.80 8.97 -1.46
C HIS A 42 6.97 10.39 -1.98
N TYR A 43 6.31 11.35 -1.35
CA TYR A 43 6.39 12.78 -1.73
C TYR A 43 6.79 13.68 -0.54
N ARG A 44 7.37 13.09 0.51
CA ARG A 44 7.77 13.81 1.73
C ARG A 44 8.81 14.91 1.48
N SER A 45 9.74 14.67 0.56
CA SER A 45 10.82 15.62 0.22
C SER A 45 10.44 16.56 -0.92
N SER A 46 9.19 16.52 -1.37
CA SER A 46 8.66 17.44 -2.36
C SER A 46 8.13 18.72 -1.72
N ASP A 47 7.91 19.74 -2.55
CA ASP A 47 7.15 20.92 -2.14
C ASP A 47 5.81 20.50 -1.50
N PRO A 48 5.44 21.00 -0.29
CA PRO A 48 4.30 20.48 0.45
C PRO A 48 2.96 20.58 -0.27
N GLU A 49 2.72 21.70 -0.97
CA GLU A 49 1.45 21.96 -1.66
C GLU A 49 1.39 21.19 -2.98
N SER A 50 2.45 21.28 -3.79
CA SER A 50 2.55 20.56 -5.06
C SER A 50 2.52 19.04 -4.83
N GLY A 51 3.28 18.53 -3.86
CA GLY A 51 3.31 17.11 -3.53
C GLY A 51 1.95 16.58 -3.08
N GLN A 52 1.21 17.36 -2.28
CA GLN A 52 -0.14 16.97 -1.88
C GLN A 52 -1.14 17.02 -3.05
N SER A 53 -1.04 18.01 -3.93
CA SER A 53 -1.87 18.09 -5.14
C SER A 53 -1.61 16.91 -6.08
N GLN A 54 -0.33 16.58 -6.31
CA GLN A 54 0.09 15.45 -7.15
C GLN A 54 -0.35 14.12 -6.55
N CYS A 55 -0.28 13.95 -5.23
CA CYS A 55 -0.80 12.76 -4.53
C CYS A 55 -2.29 12.55 -4.77
N ARG A 56 -3.12 13.61 -4.68
CA ARG A 56 -4.57 13.50 -4.92
C ARG A 56 -4.86 13.09 -6.35
N GLN A 57 -4.21 13.72 -7.32
CA GLN A 57 -4.37 13.37 -8.73
C GLN A 57 -3.92 11.93 -9.02
N CYS A 58 -2.81 11.50 -8.42
CA CYS A 58 -2.31 10.13 -8.56
C CYS A 58 -3.29 9.12 -7.95
N GLN A 59 -3.82 9.42 -6.77
CA GLN A 59 -4.84 8.60 -6.13
C GLN A 59 -6.08 8.46 -7.02
N ASP A 60 -6.64 9.59 -7.49
CA ASP A 60 -7.81 9.60 -8.37
C ASP A 60 -7.55 8.79 -9.65
N LEU A 61 -6.36 8.91 -10.25
CA LEU A 61 -6.00 8.15 -11.45
C LEU A 61 -5.96 6.64 -11.19
N LEU A 62 -5.38 6.22 -10.07
CA LEU A 62 -5.27 4.81 -9.69
C LEU A 62 -6.63 4.21 -9.34
N GLU A 63 -7.44 4.92 -8.54
CA GLU A 63 -8.77 4.47 -8.13
C GLU A 63 -9.66 4.27 -9.37
N ASN A 64 -9.69 5.25 -10.27
CA ASN A 64 -10.57 5.21 -11.44
C ASN A 64 -10.14 4.21 -12.52
N ASN A 65 -8.83 3.98 -12.71
CA ASN A 65 -8.34 3.22 -13.87
C ASN A 65 -7.83 1.82 -13.56
N VAL A 66 -7.28 1.59 -12.36
CA VAL A 66 -6.59 0.35 -11.99
C VAL A 66 -7.35 -0.40 -10.90
N ALA A 67 -7.72 0.28 -9.81
CA ALA A 67 -8.30 -0.37 -8.62
C ALA A 67 -9.63 -1.07 -8.92
N HIS A 68 -10.49 -0.51 -9.79
CA HIS A 68 -11.76 -1.16 -10.14
C HIS A 68 -11.62 -2.45 -10.98
N LYS A 69 -10.45 -2.67 -11.60
CA LYS A 69 -10.22 -3.80 -12.52
C LYS A 69 -9.45 -4.95 -11.85
N ARG A 70 -8.85 -4.72 -10.69
CA ARG A 70 -7.91 -5.63 -10.05
C ARG A 70 -8.13 -5.68 -8.53
N PRO A 71 -7.79 -6.78 -7.83
CA PRO A 71 -8.03 -6.93 -6.39
C PRO A 71 -7.01 -6.18 -5.53
N ILE A 72 -6.89 -4.87 -5.73
CA ILE A 72 -5.93 -3.97 -5.06
C ILE A 72 -6.65 -2.83 -4.35
N GLU A 73 -5.97 -2.23 -3.39
CA GLU A 73 -6.41 -1.01 -2.71
C GLU A 73 -5.33 0.07 -2.77
N VAL A 74 -5.77 1.32 -2.75
CA VAL A 74 -4.92 2.52 -2.75
C VAL A 74 -5.02 3.16 -1.36
N LEU A 75 -3.88 3.31 -0.71
CA LEU A 75 -3.76 3.72 0.68
C LEU A 75 -2.99 5.04 0.77
N VAL A 76 -3.65 6.07 1.29
CA VAL A 76 -3.01 7.35 1.60
C VAL A 76 -2.38 7.28 2.99
N GLY A 77 -1.04 7.33 3.06
CA GLY A 77 -0.29 7.34 4.30
C GLY A 77 0.36 8.68 4.61
N LYS A 78 1.28 8.69 5.59
CA LYS A 78 1.99 9.90 6.04
C LYS A 78 3.01 10.39 4.99
N LYS A 79 2.54 11.20 4.04
CA LYS A 79 3.30 11.73 2.88
C LYS A 79 3.72 10.65 1.88
N ASN A 80 2.85 9.66 1.69
CA ASN A 80 3.01 8.63 0.66
C ASN A 80 1.65 8.13 0.14
N LEU A 81 1.69 7.42 -0.98
CA LEU A 81 0.58 6.67 -1.54
C LEU A 81 1.05 5.23 -1.77
N GLU A 82 0.43 4.26 -1.09
CA GLU A 82 0.77 2.85 -1.21
C GLU A 82 -0.33 2.09 -1.95
N VAL A 83 0.06 1.15 -2.81
CA VAL A 83 -0.87 0.22 -3.46
C VAL A 83 -0.48 -1.20 -3.10
N ARG A 84 -1.46 -1.99 -2.65
CA ARG A 84 -1.27 -3.40 -2.25
C ARG A 84 -2.50 -4.24 -2.60
N PRO A 85 -2.39 -5.58 -2.64
CA PRO A 85 -3.56 -6.45 -2.77
C PRO A 85 -4.47 -6.34 -1.56
N ILE A 86 -5.78 -6.35 -1.77
CA ILE A 86 -6.79 -6.29 -0.67
C ILE A 86 -6.61 -7.46 0.30
N ALA A 87 -6.25 -8.63 -0.23
CA ALA A 87 -6.02 -9.85 0.55
C ALA A 87 -4.74 -9.82 1.41
N VAL A 88 -3.88 -8.81 1.25
CA VAL A 88 -2.61 -8.69 1.97
C VAL A 88 -2.66 -7.45 2.85
N ASN A 89 -3.17 -7.62 4.06
CA ASN A 89 -3.22 -6.59 5.09
C ASN A 89 -2.79 -7.16 6.44
N LYS A 90 -2.52 -6.27 7.40
CA LYS A 90 -1.98 -6.67 8.71
C LYS A 90 -3.01 -7.46 9.54
N GLY A 91 -4.31 -7.21 9.37
CA GLY A 91 -5.39 -7.95 10.00
C GLY A 91 -5.43 -9.42 9.61
N GLU A 92 -5.21 -9.72 8.33
CA GLU A 92 -5.17 -11.10 7.85
C GLU A 92 -3.98 -11.87 8.46
N ILE A 93 -2.86 -11.18 8.69
CA ILE A 93 -1.71 -11.75 9.41
C ILE A 93 -2.06 -12.04 10.87
N VAL A 94 -2.70 -11.10 11.57
CA VAL A 94 -3.14 -11.28 12.97
C VAL A 94 -4.11 -12.46 13.09
N LYS A 95 -5.15 -12.51 12.25
CA LYS A 95 -6.12 -13.63 12.25
C LYS A 95 -5.45 -14.98 12.09
N ARG A 96 -4.46 -15.06 11.20
CA ARG A 96 -3.71 -16.31 10.97
C ARG A 96 -2.84 -16.68 12.15
N ILE A 97 -2.11 -15.72 12.74
CA ILE A 97 -1.31 -15.95 13.94
C ILE A 97 -2.19 -16.49 15.07
N LEU A 98 -3.37 -15.90 15.28
CA LEU A 98 -4.32 -16.36 16.30
C LEU A 98 -4.89 -17.75 15.99
N TYR A 99 -5.12 -18.05 14.71
CA TYR A 99 -5.56 -19.39 14.30
C TYR A 99 -4.48 -20.46 14.53
N GLU A 100 -3.21 -20.13 14.28
CA GLU A 100 -2.07 -21.02 14.50
C GLU A 100 -1.74 -21.20 15.99
N HIS A 101 -2.15 -20.25 16.84
CA HIS A 101 -1.95 -20.25 18.30
C HIS A 101 -3.27 -20.11 19.07
N PRO A 102 -4.19 -21.10 18.98
CA PRO A 102 -5.50 -21.01 19.61
C PRO A 102 -5.46 -21.04 21.14
N ASP A 103 -4.31 -21.40 21.71
CA ASP A 103 -4.00 -21.47 23.15
C ASP A 103 -3.36 -20.19 23.71
N ALA A 104 -3.24 -19.13 22.90
CA ALA A 104 -2.68 -17.87 23.36
C ALA A 104 -3.54 -17.23 24.46
N GLU A 105 -3.02 -17.20 25.70
CA GLU A 105 -3.70 -16.61 26.86
C GLU A 105 -3.54 -15.08 26.95
N PHE A 106 -2.60 -14.51 26.18
CA PHE A 106 -2.34 -13.07 26.13
C PHE A 106 -1.94 -12.65 24.71
N VAL A 107 -2.56 -11.59 24.21
CA VAL A 107 -2.28 -10.99 22.90
C VAL A 107 -2.09 -9.49 23.10
N PHE A 108 -0.97 -8.95 22.61
CA PHE A 108 -0.70 -7.52 22.58
C PHE A 108 -0.41 -7.09 21.14
N CYS A 109 -1.14 -6.08 20.66
CA CYS A 109 -0.97 -5.47 19.35
C CYS A 109 -0.80 -3.96 19.53
N ALA A 110 0.08 -3.34 18.75
CA ALA A 110 0.31 -1.90 18.76
C ALA A 110 0.62 -1.40 17.34
N GLY A 111 0.28 -0.14 17.07
CA GLY A 111 0.36 0.48 15.75
C GLY A 111 0.18 1.99 15.85
N ASP A 112 0.63 2.72 14.82
CA ASP A 112 0.73 4.19 14.78
C ASP A 112 0.18 4.82 13.49
N ASP A 113 -0.21 4.00 12.52
CA ASP A 113 -0.66 4.42 11.20
C ASP A 113 -2.01 3.80 10.84
N LYS A 114 -2.69 4.38 9.85
CA LYS A 114 -4.04 3.95 9.45
C LYS A 114 -4.11 2.48 9.02
N THR A 115 -3.01 1.92 8.54
CA THR A 115 -2.94 0.49 8.17
C THR A 115 -2.96 -0.44 9.37
N ASP A 116 -2.68 0.07 10.57
CA ASP A 116 -2.74 -0.72 11.81
C ASP A 116 -4.17 -0.95 12.28
N GLU A 117 -5.12 -0.14 11.82
CA GLU A 117 -6.56 -0.37 12.06
C GLU A 117 -7.04 -1.72 11.50
N ASP A 118 -6.34 -2.30 10.51
CA ASP A 118 -6.64 -3.66 10.05
C ASP A 118 -6.35 -4.72 11.13
N MET A 119 -5.39 -4.46 12.04
CA MET A 119 -4.99 -5.40 13.10
C MET A 119 -5.84 -5.30 14.36
N PHE A 120 -6.40 -4.12 14.65
CA PHE A 120 -7.15 -3.82 15.87
C PHE A 120 -8.60 -4.32 15.79
#